data_AF-A0A930R8J5-F1
#
_entry.id   AF-A0A930R8J5-F1
#
_cell.length_a   1.000
_cell.length_b   1.000
_cell.length_c   1.000
_cell.angle_alpha   90.00
_cell.angle_beta   90.00
_cell.angle_gamma   90.00
#
_symmetry.space_group_name_H-M   'P 1'
#
loop_
_entity.id
_entity.type
_entity.pdbx_description
1 polymer ?
#
loop_
_entity_poly.entity_id
_entity_poly.type
_entity_poly.pdbx_seq_one_letter_code
_entity_poly.pdbx_strand_id
1 'polypeptide(L)'
;MGEGQKNVPKLRFKGYEDAWEQRKLGDIADKVTVKNSNLQYIETFTNSAEVGIISQRDYFDHDIANLSNLDGYYIVQKEDFVYNPRISTSAPVGPINRNKLGRVGVMSP
;
A
#
# COMPACT_ATOMS: atom_id res chain seq x y z
N MET A 1 -10.62 21.11 -18.34
CA MET A 1 -11.99 20.57 -18.08
C MET A 1 -12.97 21.69 -18.34
N GLY A 2 -13.94 21.48 -19.22
CA GLY A 2 -14.92 22.50 -19.61
C GLY A 2 -15.88 22.85 -18.48
N GLU A 3 -16.35 24.09 -18.48
CA GLU A 3 -17.30 24.64 -17.53
C GLU A 3 -18.60 23.82 -17.49
N GLY A 4 -19.01 23.37 -16.30
CA GLY A 4 -20.39 22.92 -16.04
C GLY A 4 -20.60 21.54 -15.41
N GLN A 5 -19.62 20.63 -15.41
CA GLN A 5 -19.76 19.41 -14.61
C GLN A 5 -19.42 19.70 -13.16
N LYS A 6 -20.45 19.81 -12.31
CA LYS A 6 -20.28 19.68 -10.86
C LYS A 6 -19.47 18.40 -10.63
N ASN A 7 -18.33 18.49 -9.95
CA ASN A 7 -17.48 17.35 -9.58
C ASN A 7 -18.15 16.49 -8.49
N VAL A 8 -19.47 16.31 -8.60
CA VAL A 8 -20.33 15.57 -7.70
C VAL A 8 -20.68 14.28 -8.44
N PRO A 9 -20.25 13.11 -7.96
CA PRO A 9 -20.60 11.82 -8.54
C PRO A 9 -22.11 11.61 -8.53
N LYS A 10 -22.58 10.84 -9.51
CA LYS A 10 -23.99 10.48 -9.64
C LYS A 10 -24.53 9.66 -8.47
N LEU A 11 -23.66 8.99 -7.72
CA LEU A 11 -23.99 8.16 -6.56
C LEU A 11 -23.20 8.65 -5.34
N ARG A 12 -23.90 8.90 -4.25
CA ARG A 12 -23.34 9.34 -2.97
C ARG A 12 -24.05 8.63 -1.82
N PHE A 13 -23.33 8.41 -0.73
CA PHE A 13 -23.95 8.06 0.54
C PHE A 13 -24.69 9.27 1.10
N LYS A 14 -25.78 9.03 1.84
CA LYS A 14 -26.53 10.10 2.51
C LYS A 14 -25.59 10.92 3.40
N GLY A 15 -25.63 12.24 3.28
CA GLY A 15 -24.77 13.17 4.04
C GLY A 15 -23.43 13.51 3.37
N TYR A 16 -23.14 13.01 2.17
CA TYR A 16 -21.95 13.36 1.39
C TYR A 16 -22.34 14.00 0.04
N GLU A 17 -22.96 15.18 0.09
CA GLU A 17 -23.54 15.86 -1.07
C GLU A 17 -22.56 16.83 -1.76
N ASP A 18 -21.45 17.13 -1.10
CA ASP A 18 -20.45 18.08 -1.60
C ASP A 18 -19.71 17.58 -2.85
N ALA A 19 -19.18 18.54 -3.61
CA ALA A 19 -18.30 18.25 -4.75
C ALA A 19 -16.98 17.64 -4.27
N TRP A 20 -16.43 16.70 -5.05
CA TRP A 20 -15.04 16.30 -4.88
C TRP A 20 -14.12 17.49 -5.09
N GLU A 21 -13.11 17.53 -4.26
CA GLU A 21 -12.02 18.48 -4.35
C GLU A 21 -10.72 17.75 -4.60
N GLN A 22 -9.83 18.39 -5.35
CA GLN A 22 -8.49 17.89 -5.55
C GLN A 22 -7.64 18.28 -4.34
N ARG A 23 -6.81 17.35 -3.86
CA ARG A 23 -5.84 17.55 -2.78
C ARG A 23 -4.50 16.96 -3.18
N LYS A 24 -3.40 17.50 -2.66
CA LYS A 24 -2.10 16.86 -2.83
C LYS A 24 -2.03 15.67 -1.86
N LEU A 25 -1.43 14.57 -2.30
CA LEU A 25 -1.27 13.38 -1.45
C LEU A 25 -0.53 13.70 -0.15
N GLY A 26 0.53 14.53 -0.22
CA GLY A 26 1.29 14.95 0.95
C GLY A 26 0.53 15.85 1.94
N ASP A 27 -0.65 16.35 1.58
CA ASP A 27 -1.49 17.10 2.52
C ASP A 27 -2.35 16.16 3.39
N ILE A 28 -2.49 14.89 3.00
CA ILE A 28 -3.39 13.91 3.64
C ILE A 28 -2.70 12.61 4.04
N ALA A 29 -1.41 12.44 3.72
CA ALA A 29 -0.65 11.23 3.99
C ALA A 29 0.84 11.54 4.17
N ASP A 30 1.46 10.81 5.09
CA ASP A 30 2.90 10.85 5.33
C ASP A 30 3.60 9.63 4.77
N LYS A 31 4.84 9.81 4.29
CA LYS A 31 5.67 8.68 3.84
C LYS A 31 6.20 7.92 5.06
N VAL A 32 5.92 6.63 5.11
CA VAL A 32 6.55 5.73 6.09
C VAL A 32 8.02 5.54 5.71
N THR A 33 8.91 5.91 6.62
CA THR A 33 10.38 5.81 6.45
C THR A 33 11.04 4.92 7.49
N VAL A 34 10.27 4.40 8.45
CA VAL A 34 10.78 3.59 9.56
C VAL A 34 11.36 2.29 9.02
N LYS A 35 12.62 2.04 9.37
CA LYS A 35 13.37 0.85 8.95
C LYS A 35 13.39 -0.20 10.05
N ASN A 36 13.25 -1.45 9.63
CA ASN A 36 13.52 -2.62 10.44
C ASN A 36 15.00 -2.60 10.84
N SER A 37 15.25 -2.72 12.13
CA SER A 37 16.57 -2.66 12.73
C SER A 37 16.67 -3.74 13.79
N ASN A 38 17.84 -4.38 13.89
CA ASN A 38 18.09 -5.50 14.81
C ASN A 38 17.12 -6.68 14.62
N LEU A 39 16.59 -6.87 13.41
CA LEU A 39 15.66 -7.95 13.08
C LEU A 39 14.41 -8.01 13.98
N GLN A 40 13.92 -6.85 14.45
CA GLN A 40 12.72 -6.78 15.30
C GLN A 40 11.48 -7.43 14.66
N TYR A 41 11.38 -7.40 13.32
CA TYR A 41 10.37 -8.10 12.55
C TYR A 41 11.02 -9.01 11.50
N ILE A 42 10.49 -10.24 11.40
CA ILE A 42 11.01 -11.28 10.50
C ILE A 42 10.05 -11.62 9.35
N GLU A 43 8.74 -11.40 9.54
CA GLU A 43 7.75 -11.76 8.52
C GLU A 43 7.83 -10.79 7.35
N THR A 44 8.12 -11.32 6.17
CA THR A 44 8.25 -10.54 4.95
C THR A 44 6.94 -10.54 4.20
N PHE A 45 6.49 -9.36 3.81
CA PHE A 45 5.31 -9.22 2.97
C PHE A 45 5.72 -8.99 1.51
N THR A 46 4.76 -9.21 0.62
CA THR A 46 4.80 -8.80 -0.79
C THR A 46 3.53 -8.02 -1.15
N ASN A 47 3.66 -7.10 -2.09
CA ASN A 47 2.56 -6.29 -2.60
C ASN A 47 2.11 -6.81 -3.98
N SER A 48 1.13 -7.71 -3.98
CA SER A 48 0.58 -8.31 -5.20
C SER A 48 -0.52 -7.43 -5.80
N ALA A 49 -0.55 -7.37 -7.13
CA ALA A 49 -1.63 -6.71 -7.87
C ALA A 49 -2.97 -7.46 -7.79
N GLU A 50 -2.94 -8.77 -7.52
CA GLU A 50 -4.13 -9.62 -7.58
C GLU A 50 -4.73 -9.89 -6.20
N VAL A 51 -3.87 -10.12 -5.20
CA VAL A 51 -4.30 -10.54 -3.85
C VAL A 51 -4.00 -9.52 -2.76
N GLY A 52 -3.35 -8.40 -3.10
CA GLY A 52 -3.00 -7.35 -2.16
C GLY A 52 -1.72 -7.62 -1.37
N ILE A 53 -1.67 -7.13 -0.13
CA ILE A 53 -0.55 -7.40 0.78
C ILE A 53 -0.74 -8.80 1.39
N ILE A 54 0.27 -9.64 1.23
CA ILE A 54 0.30 -11.03 1.68
C ILE A 54 1.72 -11.40 2.15
N SER A 55 1.86 -12.42 2.99
CA SER A 55 3.16 -13.01 3.32
C SER A 55 3.85 -13.53 2.06
N GLN A 56 5.17 -13.33 1.95
CA GLN A 56 5.95 -13.90 0.85
C GLN A 56 5.86 -15.43 0.85
N ARG A 57 5.91 -16.05 2.03
CA ARG A 57 5.83 -17.50 2.16
C ARG A 57 4.50 -18.05 1.64
N ASP A 58 3.40 -17.37 1.95
CA ASP A 58 2.06 -17.79 1.50
C ASP A 58 1.86 -17.58 -0.01
N TYR A 59 2.64 -16.68 -0.62
CA TYR A 59 2.51 -16.33 -2.04
C TYR A 59 3.48 -17.10 -2.96
N PHE A 60 4.69 -17.39 -2.49
CA PHE A 60 5.75 -18.02 -3.28
C PHE A 60 6.11 -19.44 -2.81
N ASP A 61 5.44 -19.95 -1.77
CA ASP A 61 5.75 -21.22 -1.06
C ASP A 61 7.16 -21.27 -0.43
N HIS A 62 7.88 -20.15 -0.37
CA HIS A 62 9.16 -20.00 0.30
C HIS A 62 9.45 -18.52 0.62
N ASP A 63 10.41 -18.27 1.51
CA ASP A 63 10.90 -16.91 1.76
C ASP A 63 11.88 -16.51 0.64
N ILE A 64 11.58 -15.43 -0.08
CA ILE A 64 12.50 -14.87 -1.09
C ILE A 64 13.58 -14.04 -0.41
N ALA A 65 13.22 -13.30 0.63
CA ALA A 65 14.18 -12.54 1.42
C ALA A 65 14.90 -13.46 2.42
N ASN A 66 16.23 -13.31 2.52
CA ASN A 66 17.01 -13.98 3.55
C ASN A 66 17.03 -13.13 4.84
N LEU A 67 17.28 -13.76 5.99
CA LEU A 67 17.33 -13.07 7.29
C LEU A 67 18.38 -11.96 7.35
N SER A 68 19.52 -12.12 6.64
CA SER A 68 20.59 -11.13 6.61
C SER A 68 20.19 -9.82 5.92
N ASN A 69 19.17 -9.84 5.06
CA ASN A 69 18.76 -8.67 4.28
C ASN A 69 17.59 -7.92 4.92
N LEU A 70 17.01 -8.42 6.02
CA LEU A 70 15.83 -7.79 6.61
C LEU A 70 16.16 -6.50 7.35
N ASP A 71 17.42 -6.28 7.72
CA ASP A 71 17.88 -5.02 8.26
C ASP A 71 17.80 -3.94 7.16
N GLY A 72 17.13 -2.82 7.44
CA GLY A 72 16.89 -1.77 6.45
C GLY A 72 15.64 -1.95 5.58
N TYR A 73 14.87 -3.02 5.73
CA TYR A 73 13.53 -3.12 5.12
C TYR A 73 12.58 -2.11 5.78
N TYR A 74 11.55 -1.64 5.07
CA TYR A 74 10.54 -0.78 5.70
C TYR A 74 9.62 -1.62 6.59
N ILE A 75 9.30 -1.09 7.76
CA ILE A 75 8.26 -1.66 8.62
C ILE A 75 6.90 -1.28 8.04
N VAL A 76 6.05 -2.26 7.81
CA VAL A 76 4.69 -2.09 7.32
C VAL A 76 3.72 -2.43 8.45
N GLN A 77 3.16 -1.39 9.05
CA GLN A 77 2.18 -1.54 10.13
C GLN A 77 0.81 -1.91 9.58
N LYS A 78 -0.09 -2.31 10.49
CA LYS A 78 -1.50 -2.51 10.15
C LYS A 78 -2.06 -1.20 9.57
N GLU A 79 -2.84 -1.33 8.51
CA GLU A 79 -3.47 -0.24 7.77
C GLU A 79 -2.54 0.69 6.95
N ASP A 80 -1.23 0.47 6.95
CA ASP A 80 -0.31 1.16 6.05
C ASP A 80 -0.60 0.81 4.58
N PHE A 81 -0.37 1.75 3.69
CA PHE A 81 -0.47 1.55 2.25
C PHE A 81 0.92 1.34 1.66
N VAL A 82 1.06 0.31 0.83
CA VAL A 82 2.28 0.04 0.05
C VAL A 82 2.00 0.26 -1.42
N TYR A 83 2.89 1.00 -2.07
CA TYR A 83 2.86 1.26 -3.51
C TYR A 83 4.12 0.70 -4.18
N ASN A 84 3.93 -0.05 -5.27
CA ASN A 84 5.01 -0.43 -6.18
C ASN A 84 4.72 0.15 -7.57
N PRO A 85 5.62 0.94 -8.18
CA PRO A 85 5.36 1.57 -9.48
C PRO A 85 5.39 0.61 -10.67
N ARG A 86 5.68 -0.69 -10.47
CA ARG A 86 5.69 -1.68 -11.54
C ARG A 86 4.28 -1.93 -12.08
N ILE A 87 4.06 -1.51 -13.33
CA ILE A 87 2.81 -1.67 -14.05
C ILE A 87 2.62 -3.12 -14.51
N SER A 88 1.38 -3.60 -14.47
CA SER A 88 0.94 -4.87 -15.05
C SER A 88 -0.45 -4.72 -15.67
N THR A 89 -0.94 -5.76 -16.35
CA THR A 89 -2.33 -5.82 -16.86
C THR A 89 -3.35 -5.66 -15.73
N SER A 90 -3.08 -6.23 -14.55
CA SER A 90 -3.94 -6.14 -13.36
C SER A 90 -3.76 -4.84 -12.56
N ALA A 91 -2.65 -4.12 -12.75
CA ALA A 91 -2.36 -2.87 -12.06
C ALA A 91 -1.72 -1.83 -13.02
N PRO A 92 -2.54 -1.08 -13.80
CA PRO A 92 -2.06 -0.16 -14.84
C PRO A 92 -1.26 1.04 -14.31
N VAL A 93 -1.36 1.32 -13.00
CA VAL A 93 -0.61 2.38 -12.31
C VAL A 93 0.35 1.84 -11.24
N GLY A 94 0.56 0.51 -11.24
CA GLY A 94 1.26 -0.22 -10.18
C GLY A 94 0.34 -0.57 -9.00
N PRO A 95 0.59 -1.67 -8.28
CA PRO A 95 -0.27 -2.09 -7.19
C PRO A 95 -0.13 -1.14 -5.99
N ILE A 96 -1.28 -0.69 -5.47
CA ILE A 96 -1.40 0.04 -4.22
C ILE A 96 -2.36 -0.70 -3.30
N ASN A 97 -1.85 -1.22 -2.19
CA ASN A 97 -2.63 -2.06 -1.29
C ASN A 97 -2.42 -1.68 0.17
N ARG A 98 -3.47 -1.85 0.97
CA ARG A 98 -3.49 -1.59 2.42
C ARG A 98 -3.16 -2.87 3.18
N ASN A 99 -2.34 -2.79 4.21
CA ASN A 99 -2.03 -3.94 5.07
C ASN A 99 -3.24 -4.28 5.94
N LYS A 100 -4.04 -5.25 5.50
CA LYS A 100 -5.22 -5.75 6.21
C LYS A 100 -4.97 -7.05 6.98
N LEU A 101 -3.71 -7.51 7.07
CA LEU A 101 -3.36 -8.77 7.72
C LEU A 101 -3.50 -8.74 9.26
N GLY A 102 -3.76 -7.56 9.83
CA GLY A 102 -3.92 -7.37 11.27
C GLY A 102 -2.62 -7.44 12.07
N ARG A 103 -1.47 -7.54 11.40
CA ARG A 103 -0.14 -7.69 11.99
C ARG A 103 0.93 -6.87 11.25
N VAL A 104 2.08 -6.73 11.89
CA VAL A 104 3.24 -5.99 11.36
C VAL A 104 4.16 -6.96 10.62
N GLY A 105 4.71 -6.50 9.50
CA GLY A 105 5.75 -7.20 8.76
C GLY A 105 6.70 -6.22 8.12
N VAL A 106 7.58 -6.73 7.25
CA VAL A 106 8.59 -5.92 6.57
C VAL A 106 8.51 -6.10 5.07
N MET A 107 8.83 -5.04 4.33
CA MET A 107 8.97 -5.08 2.88
C MET A 107 10.28 -4.46 2.44
N SER A 108 10.83 -5.02 1.36
CA SER A 108 12.03 -4.48 0.74
C SER A 108 11.83 -3.01 0.33
N PRO A 109 12.90 -2.19 0.36
CA PRO A 109 12.81 -0.80 -0.05
C PRO A 109 12.37 -0.56 -1.49
#